data_AF-A0A3L8C1J3-F1
#
_entry.id   AF-A0A3L8C1J3-F1
#
_cell.length_a   1.000
_cell.length_b   1.000
_cell.length_c   1.000
_cell.angle_alpha   90.00
_cell.angle_beta   90.00
_cell.angle_gamma   90.00
#
_symmetry.space_group_name_H-M   'P 1'
#
loop_
_entity.id
_entity.type
_entity.pdbx_description
1 polymer ?
#
loop_
_entity_poly.entity_id
_entity_poly.type
_entity_poly.pdbx_seq_one_letter_code
_entity_poly.pdbx_strand_id
1 'polypeptide(L)'
;MPVPNTLFLIAKHGLEKGSEPGLLESWMWNLTSEDESMSYVSLHKSKSDRAYKGGCIVEIREVSDSEVEKHQELLESLGKDPMQDTGARKIIVFKVDPKWNKLWPRNAKYHQMAYKSTGYIEPVI
;
A
#
# COMPACT_ATOMS: atom_id res chain seq x y z
N MET A 1 -17.13 11.93 -15.89
CA MET A 1 -16.16 10.86 -15.56
C MET A 1 -16.54 10.31 -14.19
N PRO A 2 -16.50 8.98 -13.96
CA PRO A 2 -16.69 8.42 -12.63
C PRO A 2 -15.65 8.99 -11.67
N VAL A 3 -16.01 9.10 -10.39
CA VAL A 3 -15.01 9.39 -9.34
C VAL A 3 -14.11 8.16 -9.24
N PRO A 4 -12.79 8.28 -9.44
CA PRO A 4 -11.93 7.12 -9.36
C PRO A 4 -11.81 6.68 -7.91
N ASN A 5 -12.01 5.38 -7.70
CA ASN A 5 -12.00 4.79 -6.38
C ASN A 5 -10.55 4.68 -5.87
N THR A 6 -10.37 4.88 -4.57
CA THR A 6 -9.08 4.95 -3.90
C THR A 6 -9.04 3.91 -2.79
N LEU A 7 -8.00 3.08 -2.78
CA LEU A 7 -7.70 2.14 -1.73
C LEU A 7 -6.99 2.86 -0.57
N PHE A 8 -7.53 2.77 0.64
CA PHE A 8 -6.98 3.44 1.82
C PHE A 8 -6.25 2.44 2.72
N LEU A 9 -4.94 2.64 2.85
CA LEU A 9 -4.03 1.73 3.54
C LEU A 9 -3.40 2.43 4.74
N ILE A 10 -3.35 1.76 5.90
CA ILE A 10 -2.58 2.25 7.05
C ILE A 10 -1.16 1.75 6.92
N ALA A 11 -0.21 2.66 7.01
CA ALA A 11 1.20 2.36 6.96
C ALA A 11 1.72 1.74 8.31
N LYS A 12 1.88 0.38 8.45
CA LYS A 12 2.62 -0.32 9.59
C LYS A 12 4.09 -0.84 9.44
N HIS A 13 4.51 -1.68 8.46
CA HIS A 13 5.94 -1.88 8.06
C HIS A 13 6.21 -2.03 6.52
N GLY A 14 7.34 -1.50 5.98
CA GLY A 14 7.93 -1.70 4.61
C GLY A 14 7.29 -1.11 3.33
N LEU A 15 8.03 -0.26 2.58
CA LEU A 15 7.83 -0.02 1.13
C LEU A 15 9.14 -0.28 0.39
N GLU A 16 9.13 -1.11 -0.65
CA GLU A 16 10.31 -1.31 -1.50
C GLU A 16 10.29 -0.34 -2.69
N LYS A 17 11.47 0.02 -3.21
CA LYS A 17 11.58 0.78 -4.46
C LYS A 17 11.33 -0.20 -5.61
N GLY A 18 10.35 0.10 -6.45
CA GLY A 18 10.12 -0.68 -7.67
C GLY A 18 11.26 -0.50 -8.67
N SER A 19 11.19 -1.26 -9.77
CA SER A 19 12.20 -1.30 -10.84
C SER A 19 12.42 0.04 -11.57
N GLU A 20 11.47 0.97 -11.51
CA GLU A 20 11.56 2.30 -12.13
C GLU A 20 11.56 3.46 -11.12
N PRO A 21 12.15 4.62 -11.47
CA PRO A 21 12.03 5.85 -10.68
C PRO A 21 10.57 6.24 -10.40
N GLY A 22 10.22 6.30 -9.11
CA GLY A 22 8.87 6.65 -8.65
C GLY A 22 7.89 5.49 -8.61
N LEU A 23 8.27 4.26 -8.98
CA LEU A 23 7.51 3.07 -8.59
C LEU A 23 7.85 2.68 -7.16
N LEU A 24 6.83 2.29 -6.41
CA LEU A 24 6.94 1.75 -5.05
C LEU A 24 6.07 0.52 -4.94
N GLU A 25 6.56 -0.46 -4.19
CA GLU A 25 5.81 -1.67 -3.88
C GLU A 25 5.35 -1.60 -2.43
N SER A 26 4.04 -1.70 -2.22
CA SER A 26 3.46 -1.92 -0.90
C SER A 26 3.30 -3.41 -0.68
N TRP A 27 4.07 -3.91 0.28
CA TRP A 27 4.24 -5.32 0.53
C TRP A 27 3.03 -5.92 1.27
N MET A 28 2.47 -6.98 0.69
CA MET A 28 1.51 -7.93 1.28
C MET A 28 0.26 -7.36 1.97
N TRP A 29 -0.87 -7.40 1.25
CA TRP A 29 -2.17 -6.94 1.71
C TRP A 29 -3.26 -7.99 1.50
N ASN A 30 -4.14 -8.16 2.48
CA ASN A 30 -5.35 -8.97 2.30
C ASN A 30 -6.39 -8.11 1.58
N LEU A 31 -6.50 -8.29 0.26
CA LEU A 31 -7.40 -7.52 -0.59
C LEU A 31 -8.65 -8.33 -0.94
N THR A 32 -9.80 -7.67 -0.99
CA THR A 32 -10.99 -8.23 -1.63
C THR A 32 -11.02 -7.85 -3.11
N SER A 33 -11.80 -8.55 -3.93
CA SER A 33 -11.96 -8.21 -5.35
C SER A 33 -12.48 -6.78 -5.61
N GLU A 34 -13.12 -6.16 -4.61
CA GLU A 34 -13.48 -4.73 -4.63
C GLU A 34 -12.22 -3.84 -4.50
N ASP A 35 -11.30 -4.18 -3.60
CA ASP A 35 -10.04 -3.45 -3.40
C ASP A 35 -9.11 -3.57 -4.61
N GLU A 36 -9.13 -4.73 -5.28
CA GLU A 36 -8.41 -4.96 -6.54
C GLU A 36 -8.93 -4.09 -7.70
N SER A 37 -10.16 -3.56 -7.61
CA SER A 37 -10.73 -2.65 -8.61
C SER A 37 -10.33 -1.18 -8.45
N MET A 38 -9.55 -0.85 -7.43
CA MET A 38 -9.17 0.52 -7.06
C MET A 38 -8.09 1.07 -8.00
N SER A 39 -8.19 2.34 -8.38
CA SER A 39 -7.26 2.97 -9.34
C SER A 39 -6.10 3.72 -8.66
N TYR A 40 -6.26 4.07 -7.38
CA TYR A 40 -5.29 4.86 -6.62
C TYR A 40 -5.08 4.25 -5.24
N VAL A 41 -3.88 4.41 -4.69
CA VAL A 41 -3.57 4.09 -3.30
C VAL A 41 -3.39 5.35 -2.48
N SER A 42 -3.94 5.35 -1.27
CA SER A 42 -3.81 6.39 -0.26
C SER A 42 -3.23 5.81 1.01
N LEU A 43 -2.05 6.27 1.39
CA LEU A 43 -1.32 5.80 2.55
C LEU A 43 -1.51 6.78 3.72
N HIS A 44 -1.82 6.24 4.89
CA HIS A 44 -2.08 6.97 6.14
C HIS A 44 -1.17 6.46 7.27
N LYS A 45 -0.53 7.32 8.08
CA LYS A 45 0.34 6.85 9.18
C LYS A 45 -0.46 6.20 10.32
N SER A 46 -1.65 6.72 10.57
CA SER A 46 -2.61 6.18 11.54
C SER A 46 -4.04 6.34 11.01
N LYS A 47 -5.03 5.79 11.72
CA LYS A 47 -6.45 5.96 11.38
C LYS A 47 -6.90 7.44 11.44
N SER A 48 -6.35 8.22 12.37
CA SER A 48 -6.71 9.64 12.52
C SER A 48 -6.07 10.55 11.47
N ASP A 49 -5.06 10.08 10.73
CA ASP A 49 -4.27 10.93 9.85
C ASP A 49 -4.90 11.16 8.47
N ARG A 50 -4.64 12.36 7.93
CA ARG A 50 -4.82 12.61 6.50
C ARG A 50 -3.78 11.83 5.69
N ALA A 51 -4.14 11.51 4.44
CA ALA A 51 -3.23 10.86 3.49
C ALA A 51 -1.92 11.65 3.35
N TYR A 52 -0.79 11.01 3.70
CA TYR A 52 0.53 11.62 3.72
C TYR A 52 1.39 11.21 2.51
N LYS A 53 1.11 10.05 1.89
CA LYS A 53 1.64 9.60 0.59
C LYS A 53 0.55 8.85 -0.19
N GLY A 54 0.74 8.66 -1.49
CA GLY A 54 -0.17 7.92 -2.36
C GLY A 54 0.21 8.06 -3.83
N GLY A 55 -0.44 7.29 -4.69
CA GLY A 55 -0.10 7.21 -6.11
C GLY A 55 -1.15 6.49 -6.95
N CYS A 56 -0.91 6.44 -8.27
CA CYS A 56 -1.71 5.60 -9.18
C CYS A 56 -1.29 4.15 -9.01
N ILE A 57 -2.23 3.24 -8.82
CA ILE A 57 -1.95 1.80 -8.86
C ILE A 57 -1.58 1.46 -10.30
N VAL A 58 -0.51 0.69 -10.49
CA VAL A 58 -0.08 0.19 -11.81
C VAL A 58 -0.20 -1.32 -11.91
N GLU A 59 -0.10 -2.04 -10.78
CA GLU A 59 -0.24 -3.49 -10.71
C GLU A 59 -0.74 -3.90 -9.32
N ILE A 60 -1.57 -4.95 -9.28
CA ILE A 60 -1.86 -5.72 -8.07
C ILE A 60 -1.64 -7.18 -8.45
N ARG A 61 -0.71 -7.86 -7.76
CA ARG A 61 -0.31 -9.24 -8.07
C ARG A 61 -0.33 -10.11 -6.82
N GLU A 62 -0.36 -11.43 -7.03
CA GLU A 62 -0.24 -12.38 -5.93
C GLU A 62 1.16 -12.38 -5.33
N VAL A 63 1.22 -12.69 -4.04
CA VAL A 63 2.46 -12.82 -3.28
C VAL A 63 2.98 -14.23 -3.44
N SER A 64 4.25 -14.37 -3.78
CA SER A 64 4.93 -15.67 -3.82
C SER A 64 5.41 -16.11 -2.43
N ASP A 65 5.57 -17.40 -2.21
CA ASP A 65 6.00 -17.95 -0.91
C ASP A 65 7.31 -17.32 -0.40
N SER A 66 8.27 -17.04 -1.29
CA SER A 66 9.53 -16.36 -0.95
C SER A 66 9.37 -14.90 -0.54
N GLU A 67 8.32 -14.21 -1.00
CA GLU A 67 7.96 -12.87 -0.54
C GLU A 67 7.25 -12.90 0.82
N VAL A 68 6.46 -13.96 1.08
CA VAL A 68 5.92 -14.25 2.42
C VAL A 68 7.07 -14.47 3.42
N GLU A 69 8.05 -15.31 3.07
CA GLU A 69 9.23 -15.59 3.88
C GLU A 69 10.04 -14.30 4.17
N LYS A 70 10.42 -13.54 3.14
CA LYS A 70 11.15 -12.26 3.31
C LYS A 70 10.39 -11.23 4.14
N HIS A 71 9.06 -11.21 4.08
CA HIS A 71 8.25 -10.33 4.95
C HIS A 71 8.18 -10.84 6.39
N GLN A 72 8.11 -12.16 6.58
CA GLN A 72 8.09 -12.81 7.89
C GLN A 72 9.42 -12.59 8.64
N GLU A 73 10.56 -12.75 7.96
CA GLU A 73 11.88 -12.39 8.48
C GLU A 73 11.98 -10.92 8.89
N LEU A 74 11.41 -10.00 8.09
CA LEU A 74 11.39 -8.57 8.40
C LEU A 74 10.59 -8.30 9.69
N LEU A 75 9.42 -8.92 9.86
CA LEU A 75 8.60 -8.76 11.07
C LEU A 75 9.33 -9.28 12.32
N GLU A 76 9.98 -10.43 12.23
CA GLU A 76 10.80 -11.00 13.31
C GLU A 76 11.96 -10.08 13.68
N SER A 77 12.68 -9.54 12.70
CA SER A 77 13.79 -8.59 12.92
C SER A 77 13.35 -7.29 13.62
N LEU A 78 12.07 -6.92 13.48
CA LEU A 78 11.46 -5.74 14.10
C LEU A 78 10.77 -6.06 15.45
N GLY A 79 10.91 -7.30 15.96
CA GLY A 79 10.26 -7.76 17.18
C GLY A 79 8.73 -7.72 17.10
N LYS A 80 8.16 -8.01 15.91
CA LYS A 80 6.72 -8.11 15.69
C LYS A 80 6.28 -9.56 15.67
N ASP A 81 5.03 -9.78 16.05
CA ASP A 81 4.40 -11.09 15.92
C ASP A 81 4.37 -11.55 14.44
N PRO A 82 4.51 -12.87 14.18
CA PRO A 82 4.39 -13.44 12.85
C PRO A 82 3.03 -13.12 12.22
N MET A 83 3.01 -12.84 10.92
CA MET A 83 1.77 -12.48 10.25
C MET A 83 0.96 -13.73 9.94
N GLN A 84 -0.15 -13.93 10.66
CA GLN A 84 -1.04 -15.09 10.48
C GLN A 84 -1.40 -15.31 9.02
N ASP A 85 -1.15 -16.52 8.52
CA ASP A 85 -1.41 -16.82 7.13
C ASP A 85 -2.90 -16.71 6.82
N THR A 86 -3.17 -15.99 5.75
CA THR A 86 -4.49 -15.52 5.36
C THR A 86 -4.47 -15.43 3.85
N GLY A 87 -5.18 -16.33 3.18
CA GLY A 87 -5.30 -16.31 1.72
C GLY A 87 -5.84 -14.97 1.21
N ALA A 88 -5.54 -14.67 -0.07
CA ALA A 88 -5.74 -13.37 -0.72
C ALA A 88 -4.74 -12.26 -0.34
N ARG A 89 -3.51 -12.63 0.05
CA ARG A 89 -2.36 -11.72 0.10
C ARG A 89 -1.95 -11.28 -1.31
N LYS A 90 -1.84 -9.96 -1.53
CA LYS A 90 -1.40 -9.32 -2.79
C LYS A 90 -0.30 -8.28 -2.53
N ILE A 91 0.59 -8.05 -3.50
CA ILE A 91 1.48 -6.88 -3.55
C ILE A 91 0.84 -5.82 -4.44
N ILE A 92 0.92 -4.56 -4.01
CA ILE A 92 0.41 -3.39 -4.75
C ILE A 92 1.59 -2.59 -5.25
N VAL A 93 1.78 -2.51 -6.56
CA VAL A 93 2.75 -1.62 -7.20
C VAL A 93 2.05 -0.34 -7.61
N PHE A 94 2.62 0.81 -7.23
CA PHE A 94 2.03 2.12 -7.50
C PHE A 94 3.07 3.18 -7.83
N LYS A 95 2.70 4.11 -8.72
CA LYS A 95 3.55 5.21 -9.17
C LYS A 95 3.25 6.48 -8.39
N VAL A 96 4.30 7.09 -7.83
CA VAL A 96 4.26 8.37 -7.10
C VAL A 96 4.95 9.47 -7.91
N ASP A 97 4.58 10.74 -7.64
CA ASP A 97 5.34 11.88 -8.14
C ASP A 97 6.69 11.95 -7.40
N PRO A 98 7.85 12.12 -8.09
CA PRO A 98 9.17 12.23 -7.45
C PRO A 98 9.31 13.39 -6.44
N LYS A 99 8.51 14.45 -6.58
CA LYS A 99 8.39 15.58 -5.64
C LYS A 99 7.32 15.36 -4.58
N TRP A 100 6.74 14.16 -4.50
CA TRP A 100 5.64 13.77 -3.61
C TRP A 100 4.37 14.60 -3.76
N ASN A 101 4.14 15.19 -4.94
CA ASN A 101 2.86 15.80 -5.25
C ASN A 101 1.73 14.76 -5.23
N LYS A 102 0.55 15.26 -4.89
CA LYS A 102 -0.70 14.48 -4.91
C LYS A 102 -1.10 14.19 -6.36
N LEU A 103 -0.90 12.95 -6.81
CA LEU A 103 -1.39 12.45 -8.12
C LEU A 103 -2.90 12.16 -8.16
N TRP A 104 -3.65 12.48 -7.09
CA TRP A 104 -5.10 12.33 -7.08
C TRP A 104 -5.79 13.34 -8.00
N PRO A 105 -6.79 12.92 -8.77
CA PRO A 105 -7.67 13.85 -9.46
C PRO A 105 -8.57 14.57 -8.44
N ARG A 106 -8.93 15.81 -8.76
CA ARG A 106 -9.60 16.76 -7.83
C ARG A 106 -10.94 16.26 -7.24
N ASN A 107 -11.55 15.26 -7.87
CA ASN A 107 -12.83 14.67 -7.47
C ASN A 107 -12.71 13.35 -6.68
N ALA A 108 -11.49 12.81 -6.48
CA ALA A 108 -11.29 11.61 -5.67
C ALA A 108 -11.79 11.83 -4.24
N LYS A 109 -12.48 10.85 -3.66
CA LYS A 109 -12.87 10.91 -2.24
C LYS A 109 -11.62 10.73 -1.39
N TYR A 110 -11.14 11.77 -0.70
CA TYR A 110 -9.93 11.73 0.13
C TYR A 110 -10.23 11.67 1.65
N HIS A 111 -11.49 11.36 2.01
CA HIS A 111 -12.05 11.43 3.37
C HIS A 111 -12.90 10.20 3.74
N GLN A 112 -12.52 8.99 3.31
CA GLN A 112 -13.15 7.76 3.81
C GLN A 112 -12.26 7.08 4.86
N MET A 113 -12.87 6.72 6.00
CA MET A 113 -12.24 6.02 7.12
C MET A 113 -12.26 4.49 6.95
N ALA A 114 -12.21 4.01 5.70
CA ALA A 114 -12.22 2.58 5.43
C ALA A 114 -10.79 2.03 5.61
N TYR A 115 -10.58 1.15 6.58
CA TYR A 115 -9.26 0.54 6.82
C TYR A 115 -9.32 -0.96 6.56
N LYS A 116 -8.59 -1.43 5.55
CA LYS A 116 -8.31 -2.86 5.35
C LYS A 116 -6.80 -3.08 5.54
N SER A 117 -6.42 -3.69 6.67
CA SER A 117 -5.05 -4.10 7.04
C SER A 117 -3.96 -3.00 7.05
N THR A 118 -2.66 -3.36 7.11
CA THR A 118 -1.58 -2.52 7.67
C THR A 118 -0.13 -2.79 7.15
N GLY A 119 0.60 -1.79 6.57
CA GLY A 119 2.02 -1.89 6.06
C GLY A 119 2.72 -0.55 5.62
N TYR A 120 3.90 -0.15 6.19
CA TYR A 120 4.46 1.24 6.35
C TYR A 120 5.55 1.78 5.43
N ILE A 121 5.78 3.07 5.64
CA ILE A 121 6.99 3.82 5.40
C ILE A 121 7.78 4.04 6.69
N GLU A 122 9.06 3.77 6.59
CA GLU A 122 10.05 4.68 7.16
C GLU A 122 11.20 4.87 6.17
N PRO A 123 12.20 5.68 6.51
CA PRO A 123 12.52 6.85 5.73
C PRO A 123 13.31 6.52 4.46
N VAL A 124 13.11 7.33 3.43
CA VAL A 124 14.15 7.48 2.40
C VAL A 124 15.28 8.25 3.07
N ILE A 125 16.42 7.58 3.24
CA ILE A 125 17.73 8.22 3.52
C ILE A 125 18.16 8.94 2.23
#